data_AF-A0A1D6PQ66-F1
#
_entry.id   AF-A0A1D6PQ66-F1
#
_cell.length_a   1.000
_cell.length_b   1.000
_cell.length_c   1.000
_cell.angle_alpha   90.00
_cell.angle_beta   90.00
_cell.angle_gamma   90.00
#
_symmetry.space_group_name_H-M   'P 1'
#
loop_
_entity.id
_entity.type
_entity.pdbx_description
1 polymer ?
#
loop_
_entity_poly.entity_id
_entity_poly.type
_entity_poly.pdbx_seq_one_letter_code
_entity_poly.pdbx_strand_id
1 'polypeptide(L)'
;MDGEQAARWAAAQEGVPVGADLVAAALRQLRFLAAVDRRRWLYDEGPLLDRAIRRYKACWLPLLDKHTKGVVVDGPLVVPLDCEWIWHCHRLNPVQYIRDCKKVYGRILNNNNVESSTQTKSTLESEKVWKELYPEEPFELLFTRTFDTAVDVNPAGAEEDITYDLVSAVKRQSSFYYQVGTPTMHDPRFLQEALARYKAFLYLIKMNQEKGLQRFRVPTYDVDLLWHTHQLHPITYRNDMVKLLGKVLEHDDTDADRSEGKKLDVGFTETTEQFESTFGVRYWKAGCMYRGNVPSPVTSTPQTFSAEVGTGSYICKAQKDLNALDVTVVELYLQIVDIKNLPSAVQKENVYVRFAKNQSDMFISDGGRLDISTVTGKNTGVCLQCEPTGELILAVMVDQLSKKPEPIGKVSFPLHDLTGPDSKLSFEKWFELKAHGGHAASPPVSLRVAASATVPSSAQKVFTMVRMEPFSLKSCLLPHSIKDQNTGSWTRFVNDCGTELIRLQIR
;
A
#
# COMPACT_ATOMS: atom_id res chain seq x y z
N MET A 1 6.88 -24.97 -1.17
CA MET A 1 5.90 -25.57 -2.10
C MET A 1 6.19 -27.04 -2.25
N ASP A 2 5.17 -27.89 -2.22
CA ASP A 2 5.26 -29.24 -2.79
C ASP A 2 5.09 -29.19 -4.32
N GLY A 3 5.19 -30.34 -4.99
CA GLY A 3 5.09 -30.43 -6.45
C GLY A 3 3.71 -30.04 -7.01
N GLU A 4 2.64 -30.28 -6.27
CA GLU A 4 1.28 -29.94 -6.69
C GLU A 4 1.04 -28.42 -6.56
N GLN A 5 1.50 -27.83 -5.47
CA GLN A 5 1.52 -26.39 -5.25
C GLN A 5 2.33 -25.66 -6.34
N ALA A 6 3.51 -26.18 -6.69
CA ALA A 6 4.34 -25.62 -7.75
C ALA A 6 3.64 -25.70 -9.12
N ALA A 7 2.98 -26.82 -9.44
CA ALA A 7 2.21 -26.96 -10.68
C ALA A 7 1.02 -25.99 -10.74
N ARG A 8 0.29 -25.80 -9.63
CA ARG A 8 -0.79 -24.81 -9.55
C ARG A 8 -0.29 -23.39 -9.70
N TRP A 9 0.86 -23.06 -9.11
CA TRP A 9 1.50 -21.75 -9.28
C TRP A 9 1.85 -21.50 -10.75
N ALA A 10 2.50 -22.45 -11.42
CA ALA A 10 2.82 -22.35 -12.85
C ALA A 10 1.56 -22.19 -13.71
N ALA A 11 0.52 -23.00 -13.45
CA ALA A 11 -0.76 -22.90 -14.14
C ALA A 11 -1.42 -21.52 -13.95
N ALA A 12 -1.27 -20.88 -12.79
CA ALA A 12 -1.74 -19.51 -12.58
C ALA A 12 -0.93 -18.50 -13.41
N GLN A 13 0.38 -18.67 -13.53
CA GLN A 13 1.23 -17.73 -14.28
C GLN A 13 0.98 -17.78 -15.80
N GLU A 14 0.74 -18.99 -16.33
CA GLU A 14 0.52 -19.27 -17.76
C GLU A 14 -0.95 -19.14 -18.18
N GLY A 15 -1.87 -19.59 -17.32
CA GLY A 15 -3.29 -19.70 -17.64
C GLY A 15 -4.12 -18.44 -17.38
N VAL A 16 -3.59 -17.47 -16.63
CA VAL A 16 -4.29 -16.20 -16.35
C VAL A 16 -3.91 -15.15 -17.40
N PRO A 17 -4.87 -14.70 -18.24
CA PRO A 17 -4.61 -13.67 -19.23
C PRO A 17 -4.45 -12.32 -18.54
N VAL A 18 -3.36 -11.63 -18.88
CA VAL A 18 -3.10 -10.24 -18.52
C VAL A 18 -2.55 -9.56 -19.76
N GLY A 19 -3.42 -8.87 -20.51
CA GLY A 19 -3.13 -8.29 -21.82
C GLY A 19 -2.49 -6.89 -21.78
N ALA A 20 -2.31 -6.32 -20.59
CA ALA A 20 -1.66 -5.02 -20.39
C ALA A 20 -0.34 -5.19 -19.62
N ASP A 21 0.63 -4.31 -19.88
CA ASP A 21 1.82 -4.17 -19.03
C ASP A 21 1.44 -3.51 -17.70
N LEU A 22 0.97 -4.33 -16.76
CA LEU A 22 0.48 -3.87 -15.47
C LEU A 22 1.58 -3.27 -14.58
N VAL A 23 2.84 -3.69 -14.72
CA VAL A 23 3.92 -3.14 -13.89
C VAL A 23 4.21 -1.70 -14.29
N ALA A 24 4.39 -1.45 -15.59
CA ALA A 24 4.57 -0.08 -16.07
C ALA A 24 3.32 0.78 -15.81
N ALA A 25 2.12 0.21 -15.99
CA ALA A 25 0.87 0.91 -15.73
C ALA A 25 0.64 1.22 -14.24
N ALA A 26 1.04 0.34 -13.32
CA ALA A 26 0.93 0.57 -11.88
C ALA A 26 1.84 1.72 -11.43
N LEU A 27 3.06 1.81 -11.96
CA LEU A 27 3.95 2.95 -11.71
C LEU A 27 3.33 4.28 -12.19
N ARG A 28 2.65 4.26 -13.34
CA ARG A 28 1.89 5.42 -13.83
C ARG A 28 0.72 5.76 -12.91
N GLN A 29 -0.04 4.75 -12.48
CA GLN A 29 -1.14 4.92 -11.54
C GLN A 29 -0.67 5.51 -10.21
N LEU A 30 0.44 5.03 -9.64
CA LEU A 30 0.99 5.54 -8.38
C LEU A 30 1.38 7.02 -8.48
N ARG A 31 2.01 7.45 -9.59
CA ARG A 31 2.32 8.87 -9.83
C ARG A 31 1.07 9.73 -9.94
N PHE A 32 0.05 9.21 -10.64
CA PHE A 32 -1.24 9.87 -10.76
C PHE A 32 -1.91 10.02 -9.39
N LEU A 33 -2.02 8.94 -8.61
CA LEU A 33 -2.59 8.97 -7.26
C LEU A 33 -1.83 9.91 -6.33
N ALA A 34 -0.50 9.97 -6.43
CA ALA A 34 0.32 10.94 -5.69
C ALA A 34 -0.02 12.40 -6.04
N ALA A 35 -0.32 12.68 -7.31
CA ALA A 35 -0.71 14.01 -7.76
C ALA A 35 -2.11 14.39 -7.27
N VAL A 36 -3.04 13.42 -7.19
CA VAL A 36 -4.37 13.62 -6.60
C VAL A 36 -4.25 13.83 -5.09
N ASP A 37 -3.44 13.04 -4.38
CA ASP A 37 -3.28 13.15 -2.92
C ASP A 37 -2.70 14.51 -2.48
N ARG A 38 -1.86 15.13 -3.32
CA ARG A 38 -1.38 16.50 -3.12
C ARG A 38 -2.48 17.57 -3.25
N ARG A 39 -3.63 17.21 -3.82
CA ARG A 39 -4.80 18.06 -4.09
C ARG A 39 -6.04 17.50 -3.39
N ARG A 40 -5.97 17.34 -2.07
CA ARG A 40 -7.02 16.74 -1.24
C ARG A 40 -8.42 17.36 -1.37
N TRP A 41 -8.54 18.56 -1.95
CA TRP A 41 -9.83 19.15 -2.29
C TRP A 41 -10.63 18.32 -3.33
N LEU A 42 -10.02 17.32 -3.96
CA LEU A 42 -10.68 16.31 -4.81
C LEU A 42 -11.22 15.09 -4.04
N TYR A 43 -10.94 14.97 -2.74
CA TYR A 43 -11.41 13.85 -1.91
C TYR A 43 -12.71 14.15 -1.18
N ASP A 44 -12.84 15.37 -0.66
CA ASP A 44 -13.94 15.76 0.21
C ASP A 44 -15.17 16.16 -0.60
N GLU A 45 -16.35 15.82 -0.06
CA GLU A 45 -17.64 16.28 -0.58
C GLU A 45 -17.69 17.82 -0.54
N GLY A 46 -17.99 18.43 -1.68
CA GLY A 46 -18.07 19.88 -1.77
C GLY A 46 -18.02 20.43 -3.20
N PRO A 47 -18.11 21.76 -3.36
CA PRO A 47 -18.36 22.40 -4.66
C PRO A 47 -17.31 22.09 -5.74
N LEU A 48 -16.05 21.86 -5.36
CA LEU A 48 -14.99 21.51 -6.30
C LEU A 48 -15.10 20.07 -6.80
N LEU A 49 -15.46 19.13 -5.92
CA LEU A 49 -15.73 17.74 -6.32
C LEU A 49 -16.96 17.69 -7.23
N ASP A 50 -18.01 18.43 -6.90
CA ASP A 50 -19.22 18.52 -7.72
C ASP A 50 -18.89 19.10 -9.11
N ARG A 51 -18.05 20.14 -9.18
CA ARG A 51 -17.58 20.69 -10.45
C ARG A 51 -16.73 19.69 -11.24
N ALA A 52 -15.84 18.94 -10.59
CA ALA A 52 -15.05 17.89 -11.24
C ALA A 52 -15.95 16.79 -11.84
N ILE A 53 -16.99 16.38 -11.11
CA ILE A 53 -17.98 15.39 -11.58
C ILE A 53 -18.76 15.93 -12.78
N ARG A 54 -19.25 17.18 -12.72
CA ARG A 54 -19.93 17.83 -13.86
C ARG A 54 -19.02 17.91 -15.08
N ARG A 55 -17.78 18.41 -14.92
CA ARG A 55 -16.79 18.47 -16.01
C ARG A 55 -16.48 17.09 -16.59
N TYR A 56 -16.37 16.07 -15.74
CA TYR A 56 -16.19 14.69 -16.19
C TYR A 56 -17.35 14.21 -17.09
N LYS A 57 -18.60 14.41 -16.65
CA LYS A 57 -19.80 13.96 -17.37
C LYS A 57 -20.07 14.78 -18.64
N ALA A 58 -19.98 16.11 -18.54
CA ALA A 58 -20.40 17.06 -19.58
C ALA A 58 -19.29 17.40 -20.58
N CYS A 59 -18.03 17.36 -20.17
CA CYS A 59 -16.89 17.75 -21.00
C CYS A 59 -16.04 16.54 -21.38
N TRP A 60 -15.50 15.82 -20.39
CA TRP A 60 -14.51 14.79 -20.65
C TRP A 60 -15.06 13.57 -21.40
N LEU A 61 -16.16 12.97 -20.93
CA LEU A 61 -16.71 11.76 -21.56
C LEU A 61 -17.16 11.99 -23.03
N PRO A 62 -17.86 13.09 -23.37
CA PRO A 62 -18.18 13.39 -24.76
C PRO A 62 -16.94 13.62 -25.63
N LEU A 63 -15.92 14.31 -25.10
CA LEU A 63 -14.65 14.49 -25.81
C LEU A 63 -13.92 13.16 -26.04
N LEU A 64 -13.93 12.27 -25.03
CA LEU A 64 -13.34 10.93 -25.13
C LEU A 64 -14.08 10.05 -26.15
N ASP A 65 -15.41 10.14 -26.24
CA ASP A 65 -16.20 9.46 -27.29
C ASP A 65 -15.84 9.97 -28.69
N LYS A 66 -15.73 11.29 -28.87
CA LYS A 66 -15.27 11.89 -30.14
C LYS A 66 -13.87 11.35 -30.52
N HIS A 67 -12.92 11.36 -29.59
CA HIS A 67 -11.57 10.83 -29.80
C HIS A 67 -11.53 9.33 -30.10
N THR A 68 -12.45 8.58 -29.51
CA THR A 68 -12.59 7.14 -29.78
C THR A 68 -13.11 6.87 -31.19
N LYS A 69 -13.90 7.78 -31.77
CA LYS A 69 -14.46 7.66 -33.13
C LYS A 69 -13.50 8.17 -34.22
N GLY A 70 -12.64 9.12 -33.88
CA GLY A 70 -11.63 9.66 -34.80
C GLY A 70 -10.63 10.53 -34.04
N VAL A 71 -9.44 10.71 -34.60
CA VAL A 71 -8.37 11.49 -33.98
C VAL A 71 -8.81 12.95 -33.81
N VAL A 72 -8.87 13.43 -32.55
CA VAL A 72 -9.28 14.81 -32.23
C VAL A 72 -8.07 15.75 -32.08
N VAL A 73 -6.91 15.23 -31.68
CA VAL A 73 -5.65 15.98 -31.53
C VAL A 73 -4.52 15.27 -32.25
N ASP A 74 -3.52 16.02 -32.71
CA ASP A 74 -2.27 15.43 -33.21
C ASP A 74 -1.43 14.91 -32.04
N GLY A 75 -1.49 13.60 -31.79
CA GLY A 75 -0.86 12.94 -30.65
C GLY A 75 -1.86 12.41 -29.59
N PRO A 76 -1.42 12.17 -28.35
CA PRO A 76 -2.29 11.67 -27.29
C PRO A 76 -3.24 12.75 -26.77
N LEU A 77 -4.50 12.39 -26.53
CA LEU A 77 -5.45 13.25 -25.85
C LEU A 77 -5.12 13.29 -24.36
N VAL A 78 -4.86 14.48 -23.82
CA VAL A 78 -4.49 14.66 -22.41
C VAL A 78 -5.72 14.97 -21.57
N VAL A 79 -5.89 14.21 -20.48
CA VAL A 79 -7.00 14.40 -19.55
C VAL A 79 -6.65 15.40 -18.43
N PRO A 80 -7.52 16.39 -18.16
CA PRO A 80 -7.44 17.21 -16.95
C PRO A 80 -7.44 16.37 -15.67
N LEU A 81 -6.62 16.73 -14.69
CA LEU A 81 -6.42 15.92 -13.48
C LEU A 81 -7.72 15.61 -12.71
N ASP A 82 -8.61 16.59 -12.57
CA ASP A 82 -9.89 16.43 -11.89
C ASP A 82 -10.81 15.46 -12.63
N CYS A 83 -10.90 15.59 -13.96
CA CYS A 83 -11.65 14.67 -14.80
C CYS A 83 -11.03 13.26 -14.81
N GLU A 84 -9.70 13.15 -14.79
CA GLU A 84 -9.00 11.87 -14.70
C GLU A 84 -9.30 11.16 -13.38
N TRP A 85 -9.39 11.90 -12.27
CA TRP A 85 -9.75 11.37 -10.96
C TRP A 85 -11.16 10.78 -10.94
N ILE A 86 -12.16 11.52 -11.43
CA ILE A 86 -13.52 10.98 -11.51
C ILE A 86 -13.58 9.78 -12.47
N TRP A 87 -12.87 9.85 -13.59
CA TRP A 87 -12.78 8.75 -14.54
C TRP A 87 -12.08 7.52 -13.97
N HIS A 88 -11.07 7.71 -13.13
CA HIS A 88 -10.39 6.65 -12.39
C HIS A 88 -11.39 5.94 -11.46
N CYS A 89 -12.07 6.68 -10.58
CA CYS A 89 -13.06 6.12 -9.66
C CYS A 89 -14.20 5.40 -10.38
N HIS A 90 -14.69 5.93 -11.50
CA HIS A 90 -15.75 5.27 -12.27
C HIS A 90 -15.30 3.93 -12.85
N ARG A 91 -14.08 3.86 -13.41
CA ARG A 91 -13.53 2.62 -14.00
C ARG A 91 -13.25 1.52 -12.98
N LEU A 92 -13.06 1.87 -11.71
CA LEU A 92 -12.90 0.91 -10.61
C LEU A 92 -14.21 0.16 -10.27
N ASN A 93 -15.34 0.53 -10.87
CA ASN A 93 -16.48 -0.37 -11.02
C ASN A 93 -16.63 -0.77 -12.50
N PRO A 94 -15.92 -1.81 -12.97
CA PRO A 94 -15.85 -2.13 -14.38
C PRO A 94 -17.21 -2.52 -14.98
N VAL A 95 -18.08 -3.16 -14.20
CA VAL A 95 -19.43 -3.55 -14.66
C VAL A 95 -20.29 -2.30 -14.90
N GLN A 96 -20.30 -1.38 -13.94
CA GLN A 96 -21.07 -0.14 -14.04
C GLN A 96 -20.50 0.79 -15.12
N TYR A 97 -19.18 0.97 -15.18
CA TYR A 97 -18.53 1.77 -16.22
C TYR A 97 -18.88 1.29 -17.63
N ILE A 98 -18.82 -0.04 -17.86
CA ILE A 98 -19.19 -0.63 -19.15
C ILE A 98 -20.67 -0.40 -19.46
N ARG A 99 -21.55 -0.53 -18.45
CA ARG A 99 -22.99 -0.30 -18.59
C ARG A 99 -23.28 1.16 -18.98
N ASP A 100 -22.71 2.11 -18.24
CA ASP A 100 -22.92 3.54 -18.46
C ASP A 100 -22.38 4.00 -19.81
N CYS A 101 -21.14 3.58 -20.17
CA CYS A 101 -20.58 3.92 -21.47
C CYS A 101 -21.42 3.36 -22.63
N LYS A 102 -21.91 2.12 -22.50
CA LYS A 102 -22.79 1.52 -23.52
C LYS A 102 -24.14 2.21 -23.61
N LYS A 103 -24.72 2.59 -22.47
CA LYS A 103 -26.01 3.29 -22.41
C LYS A 103 -25.92 4.66 -23.10
N VAL A 104 -24.90 5.44 -22.76
CA VAL A 104 -24.76 6.84 -23.21
C VAL A 104 -24.12 6.95 -24.60
N TYR A 105 -23.08 6.17 -24.88
CA TYR A 105 -22.24 6.32 -26.08
C TYR A 105 -22.31 5.11 -27.04
N GLY A 106 -23.06 4.07 -26.69
CA GLY A 106 -23.19 2.85 -27.49
C GLY A 106 -21.93 1.96 -27.52
N ARG A 107 -20.89 2.29 -26.76
CA ARG A 107 -19.59 1.59 -26.75
C ARG A 107 -18.87 1.72 -25.41
N ILE A 108 -17.84 0.91 -25.20
CA ILE A 108 -16.92 1.10 -24.06
C ILE A 108 -15.92 2.17 -24.47
N LEU A 109 -15.81 3.23 -23.67
CA LEU A 109 -14.77 4.25 -23.86
C LEU A 109 -13.46 3.72 -23.26
N ASN A 110 -12.42 3.59 -24.09
CA ASN A 110 -11.13 3.05 -23.66
C ASN A 110 -10.11 4.16 -23.43
N ASN A 111 -8.94 3.81 -22.90
CA ASN A 111 -7.80 4.71 -22.72
C ASN A 111 -6.81 4.69 -23.89
N ASN A 112 -7.27 4.39 -25.11
CA ASN A 112 -6.40 4.34 -26.29
C ASN A 112 -5.90 5.74 -26.64
N ASN A 113 -4.59 5.93 -26.71
CA ASN A 113 -3.96 7.21 -27.04
C ASN A 113 -4.49 8.37 -26.16
N VAL A 114 -4.64 8.09 -24.86
CA VAL A 114 -5.00 9.06 -23.82
C VAL A 114 -3.88 9.09 -22.78
N GLU A 115 -3.44 10.29 -22.40
CA GLU A 115 -2.38 10.49 -21.42
C GLU A 115 -2.85 11.28 -20.20
N SER A 116 -2.28 10.96 -19.04
CA SER A 116 -2.45 11.77 -17.83
C SER A 116 -1.72 13.10 -17.98
N SER A 117 -2.37 14.19 -17.58
CA SER A 117 -1.74 15.50 -17.42
C SER A 117 -0.53 15.49 -16.48
N THR A 118 -0.43 14.49 -15.58
CA THR A 118 0.71 14.34 -14.65
C THR A 118 1.96 13.73 -15.29
N GLN A 119 1.84 13.19 -16.50
CA GLN A 119 2.87 12.36 -17.14
C GLN A 119 3.25 12.84 -18.54
N THR A 120 2.42 13.70 -19.14
CA THR A 120 2.68 14.21 -20.48
C THR A 120 3.78 15.28 -20.48
N LYS A 121 4.38 15.50 -21.65
CA LYS A 121 5.34 16.60 -21.89
C LYS A 121 4.65 17.90 -22.30
N SER A 122 3.44 17.83 -22.84
CA SER A 122 2.71 19.00 -23.32
C SER A 122 1.20 18.74 -23.30
N THR A 123 0.45 19.73 -22.82
CA THR A 123 -1.02 19.75 -22.79
C THR A 123 -1.62 20.60 -23.91
N LEU A 124 -0.78 21.26 -24.73
CA LEU A 124 -1.16 22.37 -25.61
C LEU A 124 -2.30 22.03 -26.58
N GLU A 125 -2.21 20.90 -27.29
CA GLU A 125 -3.24 20.52 -28.27
C GLU A 125 -4.57 20.15 -27.62
N SER A 126 -4.51 19.47 -26.46
CA SER A 126 -5.72 19.13 -25.70
C SER A 126 -6.36 20.38 -25.08
N GLU A 127 -5.55 21.34 -24.62
CA GLU A 127 -6.04 22.64 -24.13
C GLU A 127 -6.71 23.47 -25.22
N LYS A 128 -6.16 23.49 -26.44
CA LYS A 128 -6.77 24.18 -27.59
C LYS A 128 -8.16 23.62 -27.90
N VAL A 129 -8.25 22.30 -28.05
CA VAL A 129 -9.54 21.63 -28.31
C VAL A 129 -10.51 21.83 -27.14
N TRP A 130 -10.02 21.74 -25.90
CA TRP A 130 -10.84 21.99 -24.73
C TRP A 130 -11.42 23.39 -24.73
N LYS A 131 -10.61 24.41 -24.99
CA LYS A 131 -11.04 25.81 -25.05
C LYS A 131 -12.03 26.09 -26.18
N GLU A 132 -11.89 25.41 -27.31
CA GLU A 132 -12.82 25.51 -28.44
C GLU A 132 -14.19 24.91 -28.09
N LEU A 133 -14.21 23.73 -27.46
CA LEU A 133 -15.45 23.02 -27.13
C LEU A 133 -16.13 23.53 -25.85
N TYR A 134 -15.34 24.02 -24.89
CA TYR A 134 -15.78 24.38 -23.54
C TYR A 134 -15.15 25.72 -23.11
N PRO A 135 -15.45 26.84 -23.79
CA PRO A 135 -14.79 28.13 -23.54
C PRO A 135 -14.96 28.67 -22.11
N GLU A 136 -16.04 28.27 -21.43
CA GLU A 136 -16.36 28.68 -20.05
C GLU A 136 -15.69 27.81 -18.97
N GLU A 137 -15.10 26.66 -19.36
CA GLU A 137 -14.44 25.76 -18.41
C GLU A 137 -12.92 25.76 -18.64
N PRO A 138 -12.10 26.13 -17.64
CA PRO A 138 -10.65 26.06 -17.77
C PRO A 138 -10.19 24.61 -17.94
N PHE A 139 -9.10 24.38 -18.65
CA PHE A 139 -8.53 23.02 -18.78
C PHE A 139 -8.06 22.50 -17.41
N GLU A 140 -7.28 23.28 -16.68
CA GLU A 140 -6.80 22.91 -15.34
C GLU A 140 -7.71 23.51 -14.24
N LEU A 141 -8.26 22.66 -13.38
CA LEU A 141 -9.03 23.12 -12.23
C LEU A 141 -8.09 23.54 -11.10
N LEU A 142 -7.99 24.85 -10.87
CA LEU A 142 -7.23 25.38 -9.75
C LEU A 142 -8.16 25.64 -8.55
N PHE A 143 -7.63 25.41 -7.35
CA PHE A 143 -8.31 25.81 -6.12
C PHE A 143 -8.32 27.34 -6.03
N THR A 144 -9.48 27.96 -6.27
CA THR A 144 -9.70 29.39 -6.00
C THR A 144 -10.50 29.56 -4.73
N ARG A 145 -10.02 30.44 -3.82
CA ARG A 145 -10.72 30.77 -2.57
C ARG A 145 -12.07 31.46 -2.82
N THR A 146 -12.19 32.12 -3.97
CA THR A 146 -13.46 32.58 -4.51
C THR A 146 -14.15 31.38 -5.15
N PHE A 147 -15.23 30.92 -4.51
CA PHE A 147 -16.20 30.08 -5.15
C PHE A 147 -16.84 30.92 -6.25
N ASP A 148 -16.22 30.95 -7.42
CA ASP A 148 -16.89 31.47 -8.61
C ASP A 148 -18.11 30.58 -8.79
N THR A 149 -19.26 31.15 -8.45
CA THR A 149 -20.58 30.57 -8.66
C THR A 149 -20.62 30.13 -10.11
N ALA A 150 -20.52 28.82 -10.32
CA ALA A 150 -20.60 28.25 -11.64
C ALA A 150 -21.92 28.74 -12.26
N VAL A 151 -21.82 29.42 -13.40
CA VAL A 151 -22.96 29.62 -14.29
C VAL A 151 -23.48 28.22 -14.61
N ASP A 152 -24.79 28.00 -14.42
CA ASP A 152 -25.48 26.78 -14.82
C ASP A 152 -25.33 26.59 -16.33
N VAL A 153 -24.22 25.99 -16.74
CA VAL A 153 -24.09 25.43 -18.08
C VAL A 153 -24.95 24.18 -18.07
N ASN A 154 -26.19 24.29 -18.52
CA ASN A 154 -27.03 23.13 -18.84
C ASN A 154 -26.33 22.33 -19.95
N PRO A 155 -25.72 21.16 -19.68
CA PRO A 155 -25.15 20.35 -20.73
C PRO A 155 -26.23 19.39 -21.19
N ALA A 156 -26.58 19.45 -22.47
CA ALA A 156 -27.56 18.55 -23.05
C ALA A 156 -27.20 17.07 -22.78
N GLY A 157 -28.05 16.38 -21.99
CA GLY A 157 -28.31 14.94 -22.05
C GLY A 157 -27.39 13.97 -21.27
N ALA A 158 -26.11 14.27 -21.03
CA ALA A 158 -25.19 13.28 -20.45
C ALA A 158 -25.23 13.18 -18.91
N GLU A 159 -25.64 14.24 -18.20
CA GLU A 159 -25.58 14.28 -16.72
C GLU A 159 -26.56 13.33 -16.03
N GLU A 160 -27.77 13.19 -16.60
CA GLU A 160 -28.85 12.38 -16.03
C GLU A 160 -28.67 10.87 -16.29
N ASP A 161 -27.91 10.48 -17.31
CA ASP A 161 -27.85 9.09 -17.74
C ASP A 161 -26.81 8.22 -17.04
N ILE A 162 -25.79 8.83 -16.42
CA ILE A 162 -24.79 8.14 -15.58
C ILE A 162 -25.30 8.14 -14.13
N THR A 163 -25.85 7.00 -13.71
CA THR A 163 -26.50 6.83 -12.41
C THR A 163 -25.56 6.35 -11.31
N TYR A 164 -24.30 6.05 -11.63
CA TYR A 164 -23.33 5.63 -10.64
C TYR A 164 -23.00 6.77 -9.67
N ASP A 165 -23.02 6.47 -8.37
CA ASP A 165 -22.68 7.44 -7.33
C ASP A 165 -21.16 7.67 -7.30
N LEU A 166 -20.73 8.66 -8.08
CA LEU A 166 -19.34 9.07 -8.22
C LEU A 166 -18.80 9.73 -6.94
N VAL A 167 -19.65 10.36 -6.13
CA VAL A 167 -19.23 10.95 -4.85
C VAL A 167 -18.83 9.83 -3.88
N SER A 168 -19.69 8.83 -3.72
CA SER A 168 -19.35 7.66 -2.91
C SER A 168 -18.16 6.89 -3.48
N ALA A 169 -18.01 6.81 -4.81
CA ALA A 169 -16.84 6.18 -5.43
C ALA A 169 -15.52 6.91 -5.09
N VAL A 170 -15.52 8.25 -5.15
CA VAL A 170 -14.35 9.06 -4.75
C VAL A 170 -14.03 8.85 -3.27
N LYS A 171 -15.04 8.84 -2.41
CA LYS A 171 -14.87 8.61 -0.97
C LYS A 171 -14.21 7.27 -0.65
N ARG A 172 -14.64 6.18 -1.30
CA ARG A 172 -14.04 4.85 -1.14
C ARG A 172 -12.57 4.81 -1.56
N GLN A 173 -12.22 5.56 -2.60
CA GLN A 173 -10.86 5.56 -3.17
C GLN A 173 -9.91 6.59 -2.56
N SER A 174 -10.42 7.59 -1.82
CA SER A 174 -9.63 8.66 -1.17
C SER A 174 -8.49 8.16 -0.27
N SER A 175 -8.67 7.02 0.39
CA SER A 175 -7.68 6.44 1.31
C SER A 175 -6.68 5.50 0.64
N PHE A 176 -6.92 5.13 -0.61
CA PHE A 176 -6.17 4.06 -1.28
C PHE A 176 -4.69 4.42 -1.44
N TYR A 177 -4.38 5.65 -1.85
CA TYR A 177 -2.99 6.10 -2.01
C TYR A 177 -2.19 6.04 -0.72
N TYR A 178 -2.81 6.29 0.44
CA TYR A 178 -2.11 6.11 1.72
C TYR A 178 -1.67 4.65 1.93
N GLN A 179 -2.42 3.67 1.42
CA GLN A 179 -2.07 2.26 1.54
C GLN A 179 -0.96 1.86 0.56
N VAL A 180 -1.02 2.35 -0.69
CA VAL A 180 -0.13 1.91 -1.79
C VAL A 180 0.99 2.90 -2.15
N GLY A 181 1.03 4.08 -1.56
CA GLY A 181 1.99 5.14 -1.87
C GLY A 181 3.38 4.97 -1.24
N THR A 182 3.73 3.76 -0.78
CA THR A 182 5.02 3.50 -0.11
C THR A 182 6.16 3.40 -1.13
N PRO A 183 7.42 3.65 -0.71
CA PRO A 183 8.59 3.44 -1.57
C PRO A 183 8.67 2.03 -2.16
N THR A 184 8.27 1.02 -1.38
CA THR A 184 8.23 -0.39 -1.81
C THR A 184 7.36 -0.63 -3.03
N MET A 185 6.20 0.02 -3.12
CA MET A 185 5.27 -0.11 -4.23
C MET A 185 5.79 0.52 -5.53
N HIS A 186 6.86 1.32 -5.46
CA HIS A 186 7.53 1.90 -6.62
C HIS A 186 8.73 1.08 -7.10
N ASP A 187 9.11 0.02 -6.38
CA ASP A 187 10.20 -0.86 -6.79
C ASP A 187 9.72 -1.86 -7.86
N PRO A 188 10.37 -1.90 -9.04
CA PRO A 188 9.95 -2.80 -10.11
C PRO A 188 9.99 -4.28 -9.72
N ARG A 189 10.93 -4.72 -8.90
CA ARG A 189 11.05 -6.13 -8.47
C ARG A 189 9.89 -6.51 -7.58
N PHE A 190 9.49 -5.60 -6.70
CA PHE A 190 8.30 -5.78 -5.87
C PHE A 190 7.03 -5.87 -6.72
N LEU A 191 6.85 -4.97 -7.71
CA LEU A 191 5.67 -5.00 -8.59
C LEU A 191 5.62 -6.24 -9.50
N GLN A 192 6.76 -6.79 -9.91
CA GLN A 192 6.81 -8.06 -10.64
C GLN A 192 6.32 -9.23 -9.78
N GLU A 193 6.74 -9.30 -8.51
CA GLU A 193 6.22 -10.31 -7.57
C GLU A 193 4.73 -10.08 -7.26
N ALA A 194 4.29 -8.83 -7.14
CA ALA A 194 2.87 -8.49 -7.01
C ALA A 194 2.06 -8.97 -8.22
N LEU A 195 2.60 -8.88 -9.44
CA LEU A 195 1.95 -9.36 -10.66
C LEU A 195 1.76 -10.88 -10.64
N ALA A 196 2.78 -11.61 -10.22
CA ALA A 196 2.68 -13.05 -10.06
C ALA A 196 1.60 -13.45 -9.02
N ARG A 197 1.52 -12.70 -7.91
CA ARG A 197 0.50 -12.88 -6.87
C ARG A 197 -0.90 -12.49 -7.34
N TYR A 198 -1.04 -11.43 -8.14
CA TYR A 198 -2.31 -11.02 -8.75
C TYR A 198 -2.85 -12.09 -9.71
N LYS A 199 -1.98 -12.68 -10.54
CA LYS A 199 -2.36 -13.83 -11.37
C LYS A 199 -2.81 -15.02 -10.51
N ALA A 200 -2.08 -15.37 -9.46
CA ALA A 200 -2.47 -16.42 -8.53
C ALA A 200 -3.82 -16.13 -7.83
N PHE A 201 -4.07 -14.86 -7.48
CA PHE A 201 -5.35 -14.43 -6.90
C PHE A 201 -6.53 -14.62 -7.88
N LEU A 202 -6.38 -14.21 -9.14
CA LEU A 202 -7.40 -14.45 -10.18
C LEU A 202 -7.60 -15.94 -10.45
N TYR A 203 -6.53 -16.73 -10.47
CA TYR A 203 -6.61 -18.18 -10.61
C TYR A 203 -7.39 -18.82 -9.46
N LEU A 204 -7.20 -18.34 -8.22
CA LEU A 204 -7.96 -18.77 -7.06
C LEU A 204 -9.45 -18.48 -7.21
N ILE A 205 -9.82 -17.30 -7.73
CA ILE A 205 -11.21 -16.94 -8.04
C ILE A 205 -11.79 -17.91 -9.07
N LYS A 206 -11.07 -18.18 -10.17
CA LYS A 206 -11.46 -19.16 -11.21
C LYS A 206 -11.71 -20.54 -10.61
N MET A 207 -10.77 -21.05 -9.83
CA MET A 207 -10.91 -22.37 -9.18
C MET A 207 -12.15 -22.46 -8.29
N ASN A 208 -12.47 -21.39 -7.55
CA ASN A 208 -13.67 -21.36 -6.71
C ASN A 208 -14.94 -21.36 -7.56
N GLN A 209 -14.96 -20.57 -8.63
CA GLN A 209 -16.09 -20.53 -9.57
C GLN A 209 -16.33 -21.90 -10.21
N GLU A 210 -15.27 -22.59 -10.67
CA GLU A 210 -15.35 -23.93 -11.27
C GLU A 210 -15.89 -24.98 -10.29
N LYS A 211 -15.65 -24.79 -8.99
CA LYS A 211 -16.19 -25.65 -7.92
C LYS A 211 -17.59 -25.22 -7.43
N GLY A 212 -18.18 -24.18 -8.01
CA GLY A 212 -19.46 -23.60 -7.57
C GLY A 212 -19.39 -22.92 -6.20
N LEU A 213 -18.20 -22.57 -5.71
CA LEU A 213 -18.00 -21.94 -4.40
C LEU A 213 -18.09 -20.42 -4.52
N GLN A 214 -19.11 -19.83 -3.89
CA GLN A 214 -19.21 -18.38 -3.72
C GLN A 214 -18.43 -17.98 -2.46
N ARG A 215 -17.18 -17.52 -2.61
CA ARG A 215 -16.37 -17.02 -1.50
C ARG A 215 -15.91 -15.61 -1.76
N PHE A 216 -16.05 -14.75 -0.76
CA PHE A 216 -15.53 -13.39 -0.80
C PHE A 216 -14.01 -13.41 -0.67
N ARG A 217 -13.30 -12.71 -1.57
CA ARG A 217 -11.84 -12.71 -1.62
C ARG A 217 -11.30 -11.32 -1.38
N VAL A 218 -10.40 -11.22 -0.41
CA VAL A 218 -9.81 -9.95 0.01
C VAL A 218 -8.38 -9.89 -0.47
N PRO A 219 -8.05 -8.99 -1.42
CA PRO A 219 -6.68 -8.82 -1.90
C PRO A 219 -5.78 -8.18 -0.83
N THR A 220 -4.48 -8.51 -0.84
CA THR A 220 -3.45 -7.64 -0.25
C THR A 220 -3.26 -6.39 -1.10
N TYR A 221 -2.70 -5.31 -0.56
CA TYR A 221 -2.65 -4.02 -1.27
C TYR A 221 -1.78 -4.01 -2.53
N ASP A 222 -0.76 -4.88 -2.62
CA ASP A 222 0.04 -5.08 -3.83
C ASP A 222 -0.81 -5.73 -4.95
N VAL A 223 -1.62 -6.72 -4.57
CA VAL A 223 -2.57 -7.41 -5.46
C VAL A 223 -3.70 -6.46 -5.87
N ASP A 224 -4.24 -5.67 -4.93
CA ASP A 224 -5.33 -4.72 -5.20
C ASP A 224 -4.85 -3.56 -6.09
N LEU A 225 -3.63 -3.06 -5.90
CA LEU A 225 -3.02 -2.07 -6.80
C LEU A 225 -3.02 -2.57 -8.24
N LEU A 226 -2.54 -3.79 -8.49
CA LEU A 226 -2.53 -4.35 -9.84
C LEU A 226 -3.92 -4.66 -10.37
N TRP A 227 -4.85 -5.04 -9.51
CA TRP A 227 -6.24 -5.22 -9.90
C TRP A 227 -6.88 -3.91 -10.35
N HIS A 228 -6.71 -2.83 -9.58
CA HIS A 228 -7.12 -1.48 -9.96
C HIS A 228 -6.46 -1.08 -11.28
N THR A 229 -5.13 -1.25 -11.41
CA THR A 229 -4.39 -0.95 -12.64
C THR A 229 -4.98 -1.68 -13.84
N HIS A 230 -5.35 -2.95 -13.68
CA HIS A 230 -5.95 -3.74 -14.74
C HIS A 230 -7.32 -3.18 -15.14
N GLN A 231 -8.19 -2.86 -14.17
CA GLN A 231 -9.51 -2.27 -14.41
C GLN A 231 -9.45 -0.91 -15.13
N LEU A 232 -8.38 -0.13 -14.95
CA LEU A 232 -8.14 1.12 -15.67
C LEU A 232 -7.93 0.94 -17.18
N HIS A 233 -7.88 -0.30 -17.68
CA HIS A 233 -7.89 -0.68 -19.10
C HIS A 233 -9.20 -1.41 -19.44
N PRO A 234 -10.35 -0.71 -19.58
CA PRO A 234 -11.68 -1.33 -19.57
C PRO A 234 -11.89 -2.42 -20.62
N ILE A 235 -11.39 -2.23 -21.85
CA ILE A 235 -11.52 -3.22 -22.93
C ILE A 235 -10.64 -4.44 -22.63
N THR A 236 -9.38 -4.24 -22.27
CA THR A 236 -8.43 -5.32 -21.95
C THR A 236 -8.92 -6.13 -20.75
N TYR A 237 -9.26 -5.47 -19.65
CA TYR A 237 -9.79 -6.10 -18.45
C TYR A 237 -11.05 -6.92 -18.74
N ARG A 238 -12.01 -6.37 -19.50
CA ARG A 238 -13.21 -7.09 -19.91
C ARG A 238 -12.84 -8.38 -20.67
N ASN A 239 -11.97 -8.27 -21.66
CA ASN A 239 -11.61 -9.41 -22.51
C ASN A 239 -10.88 -10.49 -21.71
N ASP A 240 -9.94 -10.08 -20.83
CA ASP A 240 -9.19 -11.00 -19.98
C ASP A 240 -10.10 -11.71 -18.97
N MET A 241 -10.99 -10.97 -18.30
CA MET A 241 -11.93 -11.56 -17.34
C MET A 241 -12.96 -12.46 -18.03
N VAL A 242 -13.47 -12.09 -19.19
CA VAL A 242 -14.38 -12.97 -19.97
C VAL A 242 -13.65 -14.23 -20.43
N LYS A 243 -12.39 -14.12 -20.85
CA LYS A 243 -11.58 -15.29 -21.23
C LYS A 243 -11.32 -16.21 -20.04
N LEU A 244 -11.07 -15.64 -18.85
CA LEU A 244 -10.73 -16.41 -17.65
C LEU A 244 -11.95 -17.00 -16.92
N LEU A 245 -13.02 -16.19 -16.77
CA LEU A 245 -14.15 -16.44 -15.88
C LEU A 245 -15.49 -16.52 -16.62
N GLY A 246 -15.52 -16.25 -17.93
CA GLY A 246 -16.76 -16.16 -18.72
C GLY A 246 -17.58 -14.88 -18.49
N LYS A 247 -17.14 -14.01 -17.58
CA LYS A 247 -17.81 -12.75 -17.23
C LYS A 247 -16.80 -11.70 -16.75
N VAL A 248 -17.20 -10.44 -16.76
CA VAL A 248 -16.43 -9.37 -16.12
C VAL A 248 -16.44 -9.59 -14.60
N LEU A 249 -15.26 -9.63 -13.99
CA LEU A 249 -15.13 -9.69 -12.54
C LEU A 249 -15.43 -8.31 -11.95
N GLU A 250 -16.39 -8.26 -11.05
CA GLU A 250 -16.77 -7.06 -10.31
C GLU A 250 -15.76 -6.77 -9.19
N HIS A 251 -15.61 -5.49 -8.86
CA HIS A 251 -14.82 -5.02 -7.72
C HIS A 251 -15.80 -4.32 -6.78
N ASP A 252 -16.23 -5.05 -5.75
CA ASP A 252 -17.10 -4.53 -4.70
C ASP A 252 -16.23 -3.99 -3.56
N ASP A 253 -16.04 -2.67 -3.56
CA ASP A 253 -15.26 -1.92 -2.57
C ASP A 253 -16.15 -1.27 -1.49
N THR A 254 -17.43 -1.63 -1.42
CA THR A 254 -18.40 -0.95 -0.54
C THR A 254 -18.19 -1.20 0.96
N ASP A 255 -17.50 -2.30 1.31
CA ASP A 255 -17.17 -2.62 2.69
C ASP A 255 -15.76 -2.11 3.05
N ALA A 256 -15.66 -1.32 4.10
CA ALA A 256 -14.42 -0.79 4.65
C ALA A 256 -14.16 -1.27 6.10
N ASP A 257 -15.09 -2.02 6.71
CA ASP A 257 -14.98 -2.43 8.11
C ASP A 257 -14.04 -3.63 8.24
N ARG A 258 -12.83 -3.36 8.76
CA ARG A 258 -11.77 -4.33 9.02
C ARG A 258 -11.74 -4.80 10.47
N SER A 259 -12.77 -4.50 11.27
CA SER A 259 -12.83 -4.97 12.65
C SER A 259 -12.90 -6.50 12.71
N GLU A 260 -12.36 -7.06 13.79
CA GLU A 260 -12.31 -8.51 13.99
C GLU A 260 -13.71 -9.17 13.84
N GLY A 261 -13.76 -10.27 13.10
CA GLY A 261 -14.99 -11.02 12.83
C GLY A 261 -15.93 -10.39 11.79
N LYS A 262 -15.56 -9.28 11.17
CA LYS A 262 -16.32 -8.66 10.07
C LYS A 262 -15.98 -9.27 8.71
N LYS A 263 -16.75 -8.92 7.67
CA LYS A 263 -16.65 -9.49 6.32
C LYS A 263 -15.23 -9.41 5.75
N LEU A 264 -14.54 -8.27 5.90
CA LEU A 264 -13.17 -8.11 5.41
C LEU A 264 -12.16 -8.94 6.21
N ASP A 265 -12.31 -9.02 7.53
CA ASP A 265 -11.41 -9.77 8.41
C ASP A 265 -11.52 -11.29 8.16
N VAL A 266 -12.75 -11.81 8.16
CA VAL A 266 -13.04 -13.21 7.84
C VAL A 266 -12.62 -13.54 6.41
N GLY A 267 -12.98 -12.68 5.45
CA GLY A 267 -12.61 -12.86 4.04
C GLY A 267 -11.10 -12.85 3.81
N PHE A 268 -10.35 -12.02 4.54
CA PHE A 268 -8.89 -11.98 4.48
C PHE A 268 -8.27 -13.25 5.05
N THR A 269 -8.78 -13.73 6.19
CA THR A 269 -8.34 -14.99 6.80
C THR A 269 -8.58 -16.17 5.85
N GLU A 270 -9.79 -16.32 5.32
CA GLU A 270 -10.14 -17.40 4.37
C GLU A 270 -9.36 -17.32 3.07
N THR A 271 -9.06 -16.11 2.58
CA THR A 271 -8.25 -15.91 1.38
C THR A 271 -6.81 -16.30 1.64
N THR A 272 -6.25 -15.92 2.80
CA THR A 272 -4.90 -16.28 3.22
C THR A 272 -4.75 -17.80 3.30
N GLU A 273 -5.61 -18.47 4.06
CA GLU A 273 -5.55 -19.93 4.22
C GLU A 273 -5.64 -20.66 2.88
N GLN A 274 -6.57 -20.24 2.01
CA GLN A 274 -6.73 -20.90 0.72
C GLN A 274 -5.53 -20.62 -0.21
N PHE A 275 -5.03 -19.39 -0.23
CA PHE A 275 -3.89 -19.03 -1.08
C PHE A 275 -2.63 -19.80 -0.66
N GLU A 276 -2.34 -19.83 0.65
CA GLU A 276 -1.17 -20.51 1.19
C GLU A 276 -1.26 -22.03 1.00
N SER A 277 -2.43 -22.63 1.19
CA SER A 277 -2.63 -24.07 0.95
C SER A 277 -2.54 -24.43 -0.54
N THR A 278 -3.07 -23.58 -1.43
CA THR A 278 -3.11 -23.82 -2.88
C THR A 278 -1.73 -23.69 -3.52
N PHE A 279 -0.95 -22.67 -3.11
CA PHE A 279 0.28 -22.30 -3.80
C PHE A 279 1.54 -22.50 -2.96
N GLY A 280 1.43 -22.78 -1.66
CA GLY A 280 2.59 -23.00 -0.79
C GLY A 280 3.48 -21.78 -0.61
N VAL A 281 2.91 -20.58 -0.79
CA VAL A 281 3.55 -19.27 -0.63
C VAL A 281 2.73 -18.40 0.30
N ARG A 282 3.39 -17.57 1.11
CA ARG A 282 2.71 -16.68 2.05
C ARG A 282 1.83 -15.66 1.36
N TYR A 283 0.62 -15.50 1.87
CA TYR A 283 -0.28 -14.47 1.33
C TYR A 283 0.05 -13.10 1.91
N TRP A 284 0.45 -12.99 3.17
CA TRP A 284 0.99 -11.74 3.69
C TRP A 284 2.38 -11.45 3.08
N LYS A 285 2.71 -10.16 2.95
CA LYS A 285 4.03 -9.66 2.53
C LYS A 285 4.25 -8.27 3.10
N ALA A 286 5.48 -7.96 3.54
CA ALA A 286 5.81 -6.65 4.10
C ALA A 286 5.51 -5.52 3.10
N GLY A 287 5.00 -4.40 3.59
CA GLY A 287 4.53 -3.29 2.76
C GLY A 287 3.23 -3.51 1.99
N CYS A 288 2.59 -4.68 2.07
CA CYS A 288 1.31 -4.99 1.38
C CYS A 288 0.10 -5.02 2.33
N MET A 289 0.34 -4.92 3.63
CA MET A 289 -0.67 -5.07 4.67
C MET A 289 -1.33 -3.73 4.99
N TYR A 290 -2.51 -3.78 5.60
CA TYR A 290 -3.25 -2.58 5.99
C TYR A 290 -2.45 -1.70 6.94
N ARG A 291 -2.27 -0.43 6.57
CA ARG A 291 -1.46 0.57 7.29
C ARG A 291 -2.26 1.37 8.32
N GLY A 292 -3.48 0.93 8.64
CA GLY A 292 -4.42 1.70 9.46
C GLY A 292 -5.13 2.79 8.67
N ASN A 293 -5.89 3.61 9.40
CA ASN A 293 -6.63 4.73 8.82
C ASN A 293 -5.67 5.84 8.38
N VAL A 294 -6.06 6.59 7.34
CA VAL A 294 -5.34 7.79 6.92
C VAL A 294 -5.26 8.76 8.10
N PRO A 295 -4.07 9.26 8.48
CA PRO A 295 -3.96 10.29 9.49
C PRO A 295 -4.72 11.54 9.09
N SER A 296 -5.43 12.15 10.05
CA SER A 296 -6.13 13.42 9.82
C SER A 296 -5.15 14.48 9.31
N PRO A 297 -5.48 15.21 8.23
CA PRO A 297 -4.62 16.27 7.75
C PRO A 297 -4.53 17.39 8.80
N VAL A 298 -3.35 18.00 8.90
CA VAL A 298 -3.10 19.13 9.82
C VAL A 298 -3.97 20.35 9.45
N THR A 299 -4.29 20.50 8.17
CA THR A 299 -5.18 21.54 7.65
C THR A 299 -6.24 20.91 6.73
N SER A 300 -7.49 21.37 6.85
CA SER A 300 -8.59 20.99 5.95
C SER A 300 -8.38 21.50 4.51
N THR A 301 -7.50 22.48 4.32
CA THR A 301 -7.11 22.99 3.01
C THR A 301 -5.61 22.76 2.81
N PRO A 302 -5.15 22.02 1.79
CA PRO A 302 -3.74 21.94 1.47
C PRO A 302 -3.27 23.34 1.06
N GLN A 303 -2.46 24.00 1.89
CA GLN A 303 -1.72 25.16 1.40
C GLN A 303 -0.68 24.63 0.42
N THR A 304 -0.84 24.97 -0.86
CA THR A 304 0.25 24.81 -1.83
C THR A 304 1.30 25.82 -1.42
N PHE A 305 2.33 25.37 -0.69
CA PHE A 305 3.45 26.24 -0.36
C PHE A 305 4.13 26.61 -1.68
N SER A 306 3.84 27.80 -2.20
CA SER A 306 4.75 28.44 -3.15
C SER A 306 6.08 28.57 -2.45
N ALA A 307 7.16 28.15 -3.11
CA ALA A 307 8.52 28.27 -2.60
C ALA A 307 8.93 29.75 -2.55
N GLU A 308 8.31 30.55 -1.68
CA GLU A 308 8.83 31.85 -1.31
C GLU A 308 9.98 31.59 -0.34
N VAL A 309 11.20 31.82 -0.85
CA VAL A 309 12.45 31.69 -0.14
C VAL A 309 12.48 32.73 0.98
N GLY A 310 11.98 32.35 2.15
CA GLY A 310 12.19 33.09 3.39
C GLY A 310 13.69 33.22 3.69
N THR A 311 14.07 34.33 4.33
CA THR A 311 15.44 34.75 4.61
C THR A 311 16.31 33.71 5.34
N GLY A 312 16.96 32.84 4.55
CA GLY A 312 18.39 32.49 4.56
C GLY A 312 19.08 31.80 5.75
N SER A 313 18.68 32.01 7.01
CA SER A 313 19.49 31.55 8.16
C SER A 313 18.83 30.44 9.00
N TYR A 314 17.58 30.64 9.44
CA TYR A 314 16.90 29.68 10.32
C TYR A 314 16.42 28.42 9.59
N ILE A 315 15.97 28.55 8.33
CA ILE A 315 15.57 27.41 7.48
C ILE A 315 16.77 26.49 7.24
N CYS A 316 17.94 27.06 6.93
CA CYS A 316 19.17 26.29 6.68
C CYS A 316 19.63 25.49 7.91
N LYS A 317 19.45 26.01 9.13
CA LYS A 317 19.83 25.31 10.36
C LYS A 317 18.85 24.17 10.68
N ALA A 318 17.55 24.44 10.67
CA ALA A 318 16.53 23.41 10.88
C ALA A 318 16.62 22.30 9.82
N GLN A 319 16.87 22.64 8.56
CA GLN A 319 17.04 21.67 7.48
C GLN A 319 18.32 20.81 7.67
N LYS A 320 19.44 21.41 8.11
CA LYS A 320 20.66 20.66 8.43
C LYS A 320 20.45 19.71 9.60
N ASP A 321 19.81 20.16 10.67
CA ASP A 321 19.51 19.34 11.85
C ASP A 321 18.55 18.20 11.51
N LEU A 322 17.61 18.42 10.59
CA LEU A 322 16.70 17.39 10.09
C LEU A 322 17.39 16.38 9.15
N ASN A 323 18.31 16.83 8.30
CA ASN A 323 19.05 15.95 7.37
C ASN A 323 20.10 15.08 8.07
N ALA A 324 20.55 15.46 9.27
CA ALA A 324 21.51 14.68 10.07
C ALA A 324 20.95 13.34 10.60
N LEU A 325 19.66 13.04 10.35
CA LEU A 325 18.92 11.88 10.85
C LEU A 325 18.42 10.96 9.73
N ASP A 326 19.03 11.00 8.55
CA ASP A 326 18.65 10.15 7.42
C ASP A 326 19.08 8.69 7.67
N VAL A 327 18.32 8.00 8.53
CA VAL A 327 18.46 6.56 8.79
C VAL A 327 17.70 5.80 7.71
N THR A 328 18.34 4.77 7.15
CA THR A 328 17.68 3.85 6.23
C THR A 328 17.00 2.76 7.03
N VAL A 329 15.71 2.54 6.75
CA VAL A 329 14.88 1.57 7.47
C VAL A 329 14.21 0.60 6.50
N VAL A 330 13.92 -0.61 6.99
CA VAL A 330 13.01 -1.58 6.40
C VAL A 330 11.96 -2.00 7.41
N GLU A 331 10.74 -2.23 6.93
CA GLU A 331 9.75 -3.03 7.67
C GLU A 331 10.05 -4.50 7.41
N LEU A 332 10.20 -5.27 8.47
CA LEU A 332 10.46 -6.71 8.47
C LEU A 332 9.26 -7.42 9.09
N TYR A 333 8.69 -8.35 8.33
CA TYR A 333 7.72 -9.31 8.82
C TYR A 333 8.42 -10.66 8.99
N LEU A 334 8.34 -11.26 10.18
CA LEU A 334 8.99 -12.51 10.52
C LEU A 334 8.01 -13.48 11.16
N GLN A 335 8.01 -14.72 10.67
CA GLN A 335 7.21 -15.80 11.20
C GLN A 335 8.01 -17.10 11.32
N ILE A 336 7.87 -17.76 12.46
CA ILE A 336 8.42 -19.10 12.68
C ILE A 336 7.34 -20.13 12.39
N VAL A 337 7.49 -20.81 11.26
CA VAL A 337 6.45 -21.67 10.70
C VAL A 337 6.42 -23.01 11.42
N ASP A 338 7.57 -23.67 11.51
CA ASP A 338 7.65 -25.05 11.98
C ASP A 338 9.05 -25.37 12.52
N ILE A 339 9.14 -26.44 13.30
CA ILE A 339 10.39 -26.97 13.85
C ILE A 339 10.43 -28.49 13.76
N LYS A 340 11.58 -29.05 13.36
CA LYS A 340 11.78 -30.49 13.21
C LYS A 340 13.05 -30.96 13.90
N ASN A 341 13.11 -32.27 14.15
CA ASN A 341 14.23 -32.95 14.80
C ASN A 341 14.53 -32.45 16.22
N LEU A 342 13.50 -31.98 16.95
CA LEU A 342 13.66 -31.65 18.36
C LEU A 342 14.08 -32.89 19.16
N PRO A 343 14.99 -32.76 20.14
CA PRO A 343 15.34 -33.87 21.03
C PRO A 343 14.11 -34.41 21.73
N SER A 344 13.99 -35.74 21.87
CA SER A 344 12.82 -36.41 22.45
C SER A 344 12.52 -36.01 23.90
N ALA A 345 13.51 -35.50 24.64
CA ALA A 345 13.36 -34.99 25.99
C ALA A 345 12.71 -33.60 26.06
N VAL A 346 12.61 -32.87 24.94
CA VAL A 346 12.06 -31.51 24.88
C VAL A 346 10.59 -31.55 24.47
N GLN A 347 9.72 -31.08 25.37
CA GLN A 347 8.31 -30.85 25.07
C GLN A 347 8.15 -29.65 24.14
N LYS A 348 7.40 -29.81 23.05
CA LYS A 348 7.24 -28.78 22.02
C LYS A 348 6.62 -27.51 22.56
N GLU A 349 5.70 -27.62 23.51
CA GLU A 349 4.92 -26.54 24.11
C GLU A 349 5.80 -25.54 24.87
N ASN A 350 6.98 -25.97 25.31
CA ASN A 350 7.94 -25.14 26.03
C ASN A 350 8.98 -24.49 25.09
N VAL A 351 8.88 -24.71 23.78
CA VAL A 351 9.85 -24.19 22.81
C VAL A 351 9.36 -22.88 22.20
N TYR A 352 10.25 -21.89 22.18
CA TYR A 352 10.01 -20.62 21.50
C TYR A 352 11.29 -20.15 20.80
N VAL A 353 11.18 -19.11 19.98
CA VAL A 353 12.32 -18.51 19.28
C VAL A 353 12.54 -17.10 19.81
N ARG A 354 13.79 -16.76 20.13
CA ARG A 354 14.20 -15.38 20.38
C ARG A 354 14.89 -14.83 19.15
N PHE A 355 14.40 -13.73 18.61
CA PHE A 355 15.06 -13.00 17.54
C PHE A 355 15.86 -11.83 18.10
N ALA A 356 16.99 -11.50 17.49
CA ALA A 356 17.80 -10.31 17.80
C ALA A 356 18.65 -9.94 16.58
N LYS A 357 19.19 -8.73 16.53
CA LYS A 357 20.26 -8.39 15.57
C LYS A 357 21.63 -8.65 16.18
N ASN A 358 22.60 -8.99 15.33
CA ASN A 358 24.01 -9.09 15.76
C ASN A 358 24.61 -7.72 16.15
N GLN A 359 24.07 -6.64 15.57
CA GLN A 359 24.36 -5.26 15.86
C GLN A 359 23.03 -4.58 16.17
N SER A 360 22.84 -4.16 17.41
CA SER A 360 21.66 -3.40 17.80
C SER A 360 21.59 -2.10 17.02
N ASP A 361 20.37 -1.69 16.68
CA ASP A 361 20.11 -0.43 15.97
C ASP A 361 19.03 0.38 16.69
N MET A 362 18.64 1.52 16.12
CA MET A 362 17.62 2.41 16.72
C MET A 362 16.25 1.74 16.92
N PHE A 363 15.96 0.66 16.22
CA PHE A 363 14.65 -0.01 16.24
C PHE A 363 14.67 -1.34 16.98
N ILE A 364 15.79 -2.06 16.97
CA ILE A 364 15.99 -3.34 17.65
C ILE A 364 17.19 -3.23 18.60
N SER A 365 16.91 -3.01 19.89
CA SER A 365 17.92 -3.04 20.96
C SER A 365 18.16 -4.44 21.50
N ASP A 366 17.10 -5.10 22.00
CA ASP A 366 17.19 -6.34 22.82
C ASP A 366 16.52 -7.56 22.17
N GLY A 367 15.94 -7.38 20.99
CA GLY A 367 15.21 -8.43 20.26
C GLY A 367 13.84 -8.74 20.87
N GLY A 368 13.27 -9.90 20.54
CA GLY A 368 11.94 -10.30 21.00
C GLY A 368 11.69 -11.80 20.94
N ARG A 369 10.54 -12.23 21.48
CA ARG A 369 10.07 -13.63 21.49
C ARG A 369 9.08 -13.87 20.35
N LEU A 370 9.20 -15.03 19.72
CA LEU A 370 8.33 -15.55 18.68
C LEU A 370 7.91 -16.97 19.02
N ASP A 371 6.62 -17.23 18.87
CA ASP A 371 6.07 -18.57 18.99
C ASP A 371 6.21 -19.34 17.66
N ILE A 372 6.12 -20.67 17.74
CA ILE A 372 6.20 -21.55 16.56
C ILE A 372 4.78 -21.93 16.14
N SER A 373 4.39 -21.60 14.91
CA SER A 373 3.01 -21.72 14.47
C SER A 373 2.45 -23.15 14.55
N THR A 374 3.22 -24.17 14.19
CA THR A 374 2.79 -25.58 14.31
C THR A 374 2.69 -26.08 15.76
N VAL A 375 3.30 -25.38 16.71
CA VAL A 375 3.24 -25.73 18.14
C VAL A 375 2.02 -25.08 18.79
N THR A 376 1.81 -23.79 18.57
CA THR A 376 0.73 -23.04 19.22
C THR A 376 -0.60 -23.18 18.48
N GLY A 377 -0.58 -23.68 17.24
CA GLY A 377 -1.74 -23.63 16.33
C GLY A 377 -2.08 -22.21 15.87
N LYS A 378 -1.27 -21.20 16.20
CA LYS A 378 -1.49 -19.80 15.84
C LYS A 378 -0.58 -19.38 14.69
N ASN A 379 -1.18 -18.78 13.66
CA ASN A 379 -0.45 -18.23 12.52
C ASN A 379 0.07 -16.80 12.80
N THR A 380 0.75 -16.60 13.94
CA THR A 380 1.20 -15.28 14.40
C THR A 380 2.65 -15.02 14.00
N GLY A 381 2.88 -13.98 13.19
CA GLY A 381 4.19 -13.37 12.95
C GLY A 381 4.36 -12.03 13.69
N VAL A 382 5.54 -11.45 13.61
CA VAL A 382 5.83 -10.09 14.10
C VAL A 382 6.13 -9.18 12.91
N CYS A 383 5.58 -7.97 12.95
CA CYS A 383 5.97 -6.87 12.08
C CYS A 383 6.76 -5.85 12.89
N LEU A 384 7.95 -5.47 12.42
CA LEU A 384 8.84 -4.55 13.10
C LEU A 384 9.67 -3.74 12.10
N GLN A 385 10.28 -2.66 12.56
CA GLN A 385 11.23 -1.88 11.77
C GLN A 385 12.67 -2.22 12.18
N CYS A 386 13.60 -2.14 11.23
CA CYS A 386 15.04 -2.21 11.52
C CYS A 386 15.87 -1.56 10.42
N GLU A 387 17.13 -1.27 10.74
CA GLU A 387 18.10 -0.90 9.71
C GLU A 387 18.45 -2.13 8.86
N PRO A 388 18.63 -2.01 7.53
CA PRO A 388 18.90 -3.13 6.62
C PRO A 388 20.36 -3.63 6.70
N THR A 389 21.00 -3.49 7.86
CA THR A 389 22.42 -3.78 8.12
C THR A 389 22.58 -4.93 9.10
N GLY A 390 23.69 -5.66 9.01
CA GLY A 390 23.99 -6.77 9.91
C GLY A 390 23.17 -8.04 9.63
N GLU A 391 23.04 -8.87 10.66
CA GLU A 391 22.39 -10.18 10.59
C GLU A 391 21.26 -10.28 11.60
N LEU A 392 20.19 -10.96 11.19
CA LEU A 392 19.13 -11.39 12.10
C LEU A 392 19.48 -12.76 12.68
N ILE A 393 19.52 -12.85 14.00
CA ILE A 393 19.82 -14.07 14.76
C ILE A 393 18.51 -14.62 15.31
N LEU A 394 18.24 -15.89 15.05
CA LEU A 394 17.14 -16.64 15.63
C LEU A 394 17.72 -17.73 16.54
N ALA A 395 17.46 -17.63 17.84
CA ALA A 395 17.87 -18.61 18.83
C ALA A 395 16.64 -19.39 19.31
N VAL A 396 16.66 -20.72 19.16
CA VAL A 396 15.60 -21.58 19.69
C VAL A 396 15.87 -21.81 21.18
N MET A 397 14.88 -21.50 22.00
CA MET A 397 14.94 -21.52 23.45
C MET A 397 13.92 -22.51 24.01
N VAL A 398 14.21 -23.09 25.17
CA VAL A 398 13.29 -23.95 25.92
C VAL A 398 13.04 -23.34 27.29
N ASP A 399 11.77 -23.11 27.62
CA ASP A 399 11.34 -22.76 28.96
C ASP A 399 11.47 -24.00 29.89
N GLN A 400 12.12 -23.83 31.03
CA GLN A 400 12.27 -24.87 32.05
C GLN A 400 11.55 -24.43 33.32
N LEU A 401 10.73 -25.32 33.89
CA LEU A 401 9.83 -25.05 35.04
C LEU A 401 10.50 -24.42 36.28
N SER A 402 11.83 -24.42 36.40
CA SER A 402 12.55 -23.84 37.55
C SER A 402 13.98 -23.35 37.25
N LYS A 403 14.35 -23.16 35.97
CA LYS A 403 15.70 -22.76 35.54
C LYS A 403 15.65 -21.66 34.49
N LYS A 404 16.79 -20.99 34.27
CA LYS A 404 16.92 -20.03 33.17
C LYS A 404 16.67 -20.74 31.83
N PRO A 405 15.99 -20.09 30.86
CA PRO A 405 15.79 -20.66 29.53
C PRO A 405 17.11 -21.07 28.88
N GLU A 406 17.13 -22.26 28.28
CA GLU A 406 18.33 -22.85 27.68
C GLU A 406 18.25 -22.80 26.14
N PRO A 407 19.32 -22.39 25.44
CA PRO A 407 19.33 -22.38 23.98
C PRO A 407 19.60 -23.78 23.42
N ILE A 408 18.73 -24.26 22.52
CA ILE A 408 18.97 -25.50 21.76
C ILE A 408 20.03 -25.25 20.67
N GLY A 409 19.91 -24.11 20.00
CA GLY A 409 20.76 -23.74 18.89
C GLY A 409 20.31 -22.43 18.27
N LYS A 410 21.13 -21.92 17.37
CA LYS A 410 20.84 -20.66 16.67
C LYS A 410 21.13 -20.75 15.18
N VAL A 411 20.45 -19.90 14.43
CA VAL A 411 20.78 -19.57 13.06
C VAL A 411 20.87 -18.05 12.92
N SER A 412 21.73 -17.58 12.02
CA SER A 412 21.69 -16.20 11.57
C SER A 412 21.59 -16.15 10.05
N PHE A 413 20.96 -15.10 9.54
CA PHE A 413 21.02 -14.76 8.13
C PHE A 413 21.21 -13.24 7.97
N PRO A 414 22.01 -12.81 6.99
CA PRO A 414 22.19 -11.40 6.70
C PRO A 414 20.88 -10.73 6.27
N LEU A 415 20.61 -9.50 6.72
CA LEU A 415 19.44 -8.76 6.26
C LEU A 415 19.52 -8.43 4.75
N HIS A 416 20.72 -8.35 4.18
CA HIS A 416 20.91 -8.14 2.75
C HIS A 416 20.35 -9.29 1.87
N ASP A 417 20.23 -10.51 2.41
CA ASP A 417 19.59 -11.63 1.71
C ASP A 417 18.10 -11.33 1.43
N LEU A 418 17.48 -10.50 2.27
CA LEU A 418 16.09 -10.05 2.12
C LEU A 418 15.98 -8.74 1.36
N THR A 419 16.90 -7.80 1.54
CA THR A 419 16.74 -6.41 1.06
C THR A 419 17.61 -6.07 -0.16
N GLY A 420 18.53 -6.95 -0.53
CA GLY A 420 19.46 -6.76 -1.64
C GLY A 420 18.80 -6.63 -3.01
N PRO A 421 19.54 -6.16 -4.04
CA PRO A 421 19.04 -5.89 -5.39
C PRO A 421 18.43 -7.13 -6.08
N ASP A 422 18.97 -8.32 -5.82
CA ASP A 422 18.50 -9.56 -6.45
C ASP A 422 17.49 -10.34 -5.60
N SER A 423 17.11 -9.80 -4.43
CA SER A 423 16.15 -10.43 -3.54
C SER A 423 14.71 -10.26 -4.04
N LYS A 424 13.87 -11.27 -3.75
CA LYS A 424 12.41 -11.21 -3.92
C LYS A 424 11.70 -10.46 -2.78
N LEU A 425 12.45 -9.89 -1.85
CA LEU A 425 11.97 -9.20 -0.65
C LEU A 425 11.20 -10.14 0.31
N SER A 426 11.35 -11.45 0.13
CA SER A 426 10.72 -12.48 0.94
C SER A 426 11.35 -13.84 0.69
N PHE A 427 11.36 -14.69 1.71
CA PHE A 427 11.66 -16.11 1.58
C PHE A 427 10.82 -16.93 2.56
N GLU A 428 10.68 -18.22 2.26
CA GLU A 428 10.33 -19.23 3.25
C GLU A 428 11.22 -20.45 3.04
N LYS A 429 12.05 -20.80 4.03
CA LYS A 429 13.00 -21.91 3.92
C LYS A 429 13.31 -22.57 5.26
N TRP A 430 13.85 -23.77 5.19
CA TRP A 430 14.39 -24.49 6.34
C TRP A 430 15.82 -24.03 6.62
N PHE A 431 16.14 -23.87 7.90
CA PHE A 431 17.46 -23.55 8.40
C PHE A 431 17.89 -24.60 9.42
N GLU A 432 19.07 -25.17 9.24
CA GLU A 432 19.68 -26.04 10.25
C GLU A 432 20.31 -25.18 11.36
N LEU A 433 20.01 -25.53 12.62
CA LEU A 433 20.54 -24.81 13.76
C LEU A 433 21.99 -25.23 14.05
N LYS A 434 22.84 -24.26 14.36
CA LYS A 434 24.15 -24.51 14.95
C LYS A 434 23.95 -24.85 16.44
N ALA A 435 24.20 -26.10 16.81
CA ALA A 435 24.00 -26.61 18.16
C ALA A 435 24.92 -25.93 19.19
N HIS A 436 24.44 -25.76 20.42
CA HIS A 436 25.21 -25.16 21.51
C HIS A 436 26.09 -26.16 22.31
N GLY A 437 26.06 -27.44 21.94
CA GLY A 437 26.86 -28.53 22.51
C GLY A 437 26.68 -29.81 21.68
N GLY A 438 27.77 -30.53 21.42
CA GLY A 438 27.82 -31.62 20.44
C GLY A 438 27.21 -32.93 20.94
N HIS A 439 26.03 -33.29 20.43
CA HIS A 439 25.62 -34.69 20.33
C HIS A 439 25.69 -35.12 18.86
N ALA A 440 26.76 -35.85 18.52
CA ALA A 440 27.14 -36.21 17.15
C ALA A 440 26.26 -37.29 16.48
N ALA A 441 25.15 -37.72 17.10
CA ALA A 441 24.38 -38.89 16.64
C ALA A 441 22.94 -38.58 16.18
N SER A 442 22.41 -37.38 16.42
CA SER A 442 21.04 -36.98 16.02
C SER A 442 21.04 -36.01 14.84
N PRO A 443 20.05 -36.07 13.92
CA PRO A 443 19.92 -35.08 12.86
C PRO A 443 19.78 -33.66 13.45
N PRO A 444 20.33 -32.62 12.80
CA PRO A 444 20.29 -31.27 13.34
C PRO A 444 18.85 -30.78 13.46
N VAL A 445 18.57 -30.08 14.56
CA VAL A 445 17.31 -29.35 14.74
C VAL A 445 17.18 -28.34 13.61
N SER A 446 16.03 -28.31 12.96
CA SER A 446 15.77 -27.44 11.81
C SER A 446 14.57 -26.55 12.05
N LEU A 447 14.69 -25.28 11.67
CA LEU A 447 13.67 -24.25 11.82
C LEU A 447 13.17 -23.79 10.46
N ARG A 448 11.85 -23.82 10.23
CA ARG A 448 11.24 -23.26 9.02
C ARG A 448 10.85 -21.81 9.29
N VAL A 449 11.46 -20.89 8.56
CA VAL A 449 11.30 -19.46 8.77
C VAL A 449 10.72 -18.84 7.50
N ALA A 450 9.65 -18.08 7.67
CA ALA A 450 9.10 -17.19 6.65
C ALA A 450 9.44 -15.75 7.02
N ALA A 451 10.02 -15.00 6.09
CA ALA A 451 10.37 -13.60 6.30
C ALA A 451 10.05 -12.78 5.05
N SER A 452 9.66 -11.53 5.24
CA SER A 452 9.49 -10.54 4.17
C SER A 452 9.95 -9.18 4.64
N ALA A 453 10.59 -8.41 3.76
CA ALA A 453 11.03 -7.06 4.05
C ALA A 453 10.50 -6.09 3.00
N THR A 454 10.34 -4.82 3.36
CA THR A 454 10.22 -3.74 2.36
C THR A 454 11.55 -3.44 1.71
N VAL A 455 11.54 -2.65 0.64
CA VAL A 455 12.80 -2.07 0.14
C VAL A 455 13.37 -1.11 1.18
N PRO A 456 14.71 -1.01 1.29
CA PRO A 456 15.34 0.04 2.07
C PRO A 456 14.84 1.41 1.65
N SER A 457 14.38 2.20 2.61
CA SER A 457 13.90 3.56 2.36
C SER A 457 14.27 4.49 3.52
N SER A 458 14.24 5.80 3.26
CA SER A 458 14.48 6.77 4.33
C SER A 458 13.40 6.63 5.40
N ALA A 459 13.81 6.57 6.67
CA ALA A 459 12.88 6.54 7.79
C ALA A 459 11.94 7.76 7.74
N GLN A 460 10.65 7.50 7.99
CA GLN A 460 9.67 8.59 8.07
C GLN A 460 9.95 9.43 9.31
N LYS A 461 10.11 10.73 9.12
CA LYS A 461 10.28 11.70 10.20
C LYS A 461 8.90 12.03 10.77
N VAL A 462 8.54 11.39 11.86
CA VAL A 462 7.28 11.64 12.56
C VAL A 462 7.51 12.70 13.63
N PHE A 463 6.81 13.82 13.52
CA PHE A 463 6.77 14.84 14.56
C PHE A 463 5.51 14.66 15.41
N THR A 464 5.70 14.31 16.67
CA THR A 464 4.60 14.22 17.63
C THR A 464 4.50 15.52 18.40
N MET A 465 3.38 16.23 18.27
CA MET A 465 3.07 17.34 19.16
C MET A 465 2.37 16.82 20.41
N VAL A 466 3.06 16.92 21.55
CA VAL A 466 2.47 16.63 22.86
C VAL A 466 2.00 17.95 23.45
N ARG A 467 0.70 18.09 23.73
CA ARG A 467 0.18 19.24 24.46
C ARG A 467 0.65 19.12 25.91
N MET A 468 1.65 19.91 26.28
CA MET A 468 2.02 20.08 27.68
C MET A 468 0.87 20.86 28.34
N GLU A 469 0.05 20.20 29.16
CA GLU A 469 -0.88 20.94 30.02
C GLU A 469 -0.09 21.93 30.88
N PRO A 470 -0.61 23.15 31.13
CA PRO A 470 0.05 24.07 32.05
C PRO A 470 0.16 23.38 33.41
N PHE A 471 1.39 23.19 33.88
CA PHE A 471 1.71 22.59 35.16
C PHE A 471 0.81 23.15 36.27
N SER A 472 -0.19 22.38 36.68
CA SER A 472 -0.91 22.63 37.92
C SER A 472 0.01 22.20 39.07
N LEU A 473 0.36 23.13 39.95
CA LEU A 473 1.20 22.94 41.14
C LEU A 473 0.61 21.97 42.19
N LYS A 474 -0.36 21.10 41.83
CA LYS A 474 -1.08 20.20 42.76
C LYS A 474 -1.02 18.71 42.42
N SER A 475 -0.15 18.26 41.53
CA SER A 475 0.09 16.81 41.31
C SER A 475 1.54 16.41 41.58
N CYS A 476 2.07 16.79 42.74
CA CYS A 476 3.09 15.97 43.39
C CYS A 476 2.38 14.74 43.94
N LEU A 477 2.52 13.60 43.26
CA LEU A 477 2.46 12.20 43.75
C LEU A 477 1.92 11.26 42.66
N LEU A 478 2.84 10.71 41.84
CA LEU A 478 3.02 9.27 41.53
C LEU A 478 3.63 9.04 40.13
N PRO A 479 4.31 7.90 39.91
CA PRO A 479 5.54 7.82 39.12
C PRO A 479 5.31 7.18 37.75
N HIS A 480 6.10 7.58 36.75
CA HIS A 480 6.77 6.61 35.87
C HIS A 480 8.01 7.25 35.26
N SER A 481 9.15 6.63 35.58
CA SER A 481 10.42 6.89 34.93
C SER A 481 10.31 6.51 33.45
N ILE A 482 10.25 7.50 32.57
CA ILE A 482 10.82 7.33 31.24
C ILE A 482 12.33 7.40 31.46
N LYS A 483 12.96 6.24 31.67
CA LYS A 483 14.40 6.11 31.46
C LYS A 483 14.63 6.04 29.95
N ASP A 484 14.53 7.19 29.28
CA ASP A 484 15.09 7.35 27.94
C ASP A 484 16.53 7.85 28.11
N GLN A 485 17.46 6.90 28.18
CA GLN A 485 18.87 7.19 27.94
C GLN A 485 19.08 7.24 26.43
N ASN A 486 18.70 8.36 25.81
CA ASN A 486 19.32 8.82 24.58
C ASN A 486 19.14 10.34 24.49
N THR A 487 20.26 11.03 24.28
CA THR A 487 20.36 12.49 24.18
C THR A 487 19.64 12.99 22.93
N GLY A 488 18.31 13.19 23.02
CA GLY A 488 17.54 13.84 21.97
C GLY A 488 17.97 15.30 21.83
N SER A 489 18.20 15.74 20.59
CA SER A 489 18.39 17.17 20.32
C SER A 489 17.03 17.88 20.43
N TRP A 490 17.06 19.07 21.01
CA TRP A 490 15.85 19.87 21.23
C TRP A 490 15.93 21.13 20.37
N THR A 491 14.91 21.34 19.53
CA THR A 491 14.76 22.58 18.75
C THR A 491 13.57 23.36 19.29
N ARG A 492 13.83 24.59 19.73
CA ARG A 492 12.81 25.52 20.22
C ARG A 492 12.49 26.54 19.13
N PHE A 493 11.20 26.70 18.85
CA PHE A 493 10.67 27.75 17.99
C PHE A 493 10.06 28.81 18.89
N VAL A 494 10.65 30.00 18.88
CA VAL A 494 10.21 31.15 19.67
C VAL A 494 9.66 32.23 18.74
N ASN A 495 8.67 33.01 19.20
CA ASN A 495 8.24 34.21 18.48
C ASN A 495 9.22 35.37 18.68
N ASP A 496 8.96 36.50 18.00
CA ASP A 496 9.78 37.71 18.08
C ASP A 496 9.89 38.31 19.50
N CYS A 497 8.95 37.96 20.39
CA CYS A 497 8.95 38.33 21.80
C CYS A 497 9.69 37.31 22.70
N GLY A 498 10.34 36.29 22.12
CA GLY A 498 11.04 35.23 22.86
C GLY A 498 10.13 34.19 23.52
N THR A 499 8.83 34.20 23.24
CA THR A 499 7.88 33.21 23.77
C THR A 499 8.00 31.91 22.99
N GLU A 500 8.22 30.79 23.68
CA GLU A 500 8.29 29.46 23.08
C GLU A 500 6.91 29.07 22.51
N LEU A 501 6.83 28.94 21.18
CA LEU A 501 5.63 28.53 20.46
C LEU A 501 5.55 27.00 20.34
N ILE A 502 6.67 26.39 19.95
CA ILE A 502 6.78 24.94 19.71
C ILE A 502 8.14 24.47 20.21
N ARG A 503 8.15 23.33 20.92
CA ARG A 503 9.37 22.61 21.27
C ARG A 503 9.34 21.26 20.58
N LEU A 504 10.29 21.02 19.68
CA LEU A 504 10.46 19.74 19.03
C LEU A 504 11.52 18.94 19.78
N GLN A 505 11.12 17.77 20.27
CA GLN A 505 12.06 16.72 20.65
C GLN A 505 12.32 15.88 19.41
N ILE A 506 13.57 15.80 18.99
CA ILE A 506 13.95 14.90 17.90
C ILE A 506 14.50 13.62 18.55
N ARG A 507 13.83 12.49 18.30
CA ARG A 507 14.21 11.17 18.81
C ARG A 507 14.97 10.38 17.76
#